data_AF-A0A2N5UY09-F1
#
_entry.id   AF-A0A2N5UY09-F1
#
_cell.length_a   1.000
_cell.length_b   1.000
_cell.length_c   1.000
_cell.angle_alpha   90.00
_cell.angle_beta   90.00
_cell.angle_gamma   90.00
#
_symmetry.space_group_name_H-M   'P 1'
#
loop_
_entity.id
_entity.type
_entity.pdbx_description
1 polymer ?
#
loop_
_entity_poly.entity_id
_entity_poly.type
_entity_poly.pdbx_seq_one_letter_code
_entity_poly.pdbx_strand_id
1 'polypeptide(L)'
;MPKSSLSFGSTQLAYRLRITLSQKMNSTENTSAKDLKVLEICKLLRTPPIKLTPKQFISHFLTSNHSEVAYLRRYWRQETGIESSVNLLYVLRNEITKTATGTSAWHSVIQEEAIKILSNQQMPKGNYPVGSYQSSMTVTKEFFSLEARVAQDAHLKEHMPFLHAILIGMIPSDADLTTNDGVDDLALDLLDPATSSDVDAANINVLGYEQPSDLRIQATLRFRRVSSCGHFSGL
;
A
#
# COMPACT_ATOMS: atom_id res chain seq x y z
N MET A 1 61.50 -49.36 -20.31
CA MET A 1 61.24 -48.65 -19.04
C MET A 1 60.12 -47.63 -19.24
N PRO A 2 58.94 -47.78 -18.63
CA PRO A 2 57.97 -46.70 -18.51
C PRO A 2 57.92 -46.18 -17.07
N LYS A 3 58.02 -44.86 -16.89
CA LYS A 3 57.83 -44.20 -15.58
C LYS A 3 56.54 -43.37 -15.59
N SER A 4 55.67 -43.72 -14.64
CA SER A 4 54.83 -42.85 -13.80
C SER A 4 53.92 -41.81 -14.47
N SER A 5 52.64 -42.15 -14.59
CA SER A 5 51.55 -41.18 -14.83
C SER A 5 50.27 -41.48 -14.03
N LEU A 6 50.38 -42.10 -12.85
CA LEU A 6 49.21 -42.56 -12.06
C LEU A 6 48.95 -41.82 -10.74
N SER A 7 49.67 -40.72 -10.43
CA SER A 7 49.55 -40.06 -9.12
C SER A 7 48.66 -38.80 -9.07
N PHE A 8 48.27 -38.23 -10.21
CA PHE A 8 47.64 -36.89 -10.23
C PHE A 8 46.10 -36.93 -10.17
N GLY A 9 45.46 -37.98 -10.70
CA GLY A 9 43.99 -38.09 -10.73
C GLY A 9 43.37 -38.36 -9.36
N SER A 10 44.01 -39.18 -8.53
CA SER A 10 43.47 -39.62 -7.24
C SER A 10 43.48 -38.52 -6.17
N THR A 11 44.48 -37.65 -6.17
CA THR A 11 44.60 -36.52 -5.23
C THR A 11 43.61 -35.41 -5.56
N GLN A 12 43.35 -35.16 -6.85
CA GLN A 12 42.41 -34.13 -7.28
C GLN A 12 40.94 -34.52 -7.04
N LEU A 13 40.59 -35.80 -7.22
CA LEU A 13 39.27 -36.33 -6.85
C LEU A 13 39.05 -36.30 -5.34
N ALA A 14 40.04 -36.70 -4.54
CA ALA A 14 39.97 -36.65 -3.09
C ALA A 14 39.82 -35.22 -2.55
N TYR A 15 40.51 -34.24 -3.17
CA TYR A 15 40.39 -32.83 -2.80
C TYR A 15 39.00 -32.27 -3.14
N ARG A 16 38.45 -32.58 -4.32
CA ARG A 16 37.09 -32.18 -4.70
C ARG A 16 36.04 -32.81 -3.81
N LEU A 17 36.18 -34.09 -3.45
CA LEU A 17 35.31 -34.76 -2.48
C LEU A 17 35.38 -34.14 -1.10
N ARG A 18 36.57 -33.75 -0.62
CA ARG A 18 36.71 -33.05 0.67
C ARG A 18 36.07 -31.66 0.64
N ILE A 19 36.23 -30.90 -0.44
CA ILE A 19 35.58 -29.59 -0.60
C ILE A 19 34.06 -29.75 -0.62
N THR A 20 33.52 -30.69 -1.39
CA THR A 20 32.06 -30.87 -1.48
C THR A 20 31.47 -31.39 -0.17
N LEU A 21 32.17 -32.27 0.55
CA LEU A 21 31.75 -32.72 1.89
C LEU A 21 31.83 -31.60 2.92
N SER A 22 32.88 -30.78 2.90
CA SER A 22 33.01 -29.61 3.78
C SER A 22 31.97 -28.53 3.48
N GLN A 23 31.65 -28.28 2.21
CA GLN A 23 30.56 -27.39 1.80
C GLN A 23 29.18 -27.94 2.21
N LYS A 24 29.01 -29.26 2.18
CA LYS A 24 27.76 -29.93 2.62
C LYS A 24 27.59 -29.93 4.14
N MET A 25 28.68 -30.02 4.90
CA MET A 25 28.64 -29.88 6.36
C MET A 25 28.43 -28.42 6.79
N ASN A 26 29.06 -27.45 6.13
CA ASN A 26 28.87 -26.01 6.44
C ASN A 26 27.47 -25.48 6.06
N SER A 27 26.76 -26.14 5.13
CA SER A 27 25.36 -25.80 4.79
C SER A 27 24.33 -26.45 5.70
N THR A 28 24.70 -27.48 6.46
CA THR A 28 23.81 -28.15 7.43
C THR A 28 23.89 -27.56 8.84
N GLU A 29 24.92 -26.78 9.17
CA GLU A 29 25.22 -26.35 10.54
C GLU A 29 24.71 -24.94 10.92
N ASN A 30 23.96 -24.24 10.05
CA ASN A 30 23.46 -22.89 10.34
C ASN A 30 21.93 -22.76 10.18
N THR A 31 21.20 -23.87 10.37
CA THR A 31 19.74 -23.88 10.33
C THR A 31 19.21 -23.53 11.73
N SER A 32 18.49 -22.42 11.86
CA SER A 32 17.94 -22.00 13.16
C SER A 32 17.01 -23.08 13.73
N ALA A 33 16.95 -23.21 15.06
CA ALA A 33 16.00 -24.11 15.71
C ALA A 33 14.54 -23.85 15.26
N LYS A 34 14.22 -22.59 14.92
CA LYS A 34 12.93 -22.21 14.32
C LYS A 34 12.74 -22.82 12.94
N ASP A 35 13.76 -22.81 12.09
CA ASP A 35 13.70 -23.36 10.74
C ASP A 35 13.54 -24.89 10.77
N LEU A 36 14.23 -25.57 11.70
CA LEU A 36 14.03 -27.02 11.91
C LEU A 36 12.58 -27.34 12.26
N LYS A 37 11.98 -26.58 13.20
CA LYS A 37 10.58 -26.75 13.57
C LYS A 37 9.61 -26.48 12.42
N VAL A 38 9.88 -25.45 11.60
CA VAL A 38 9.09 -25.16 10.40
C VAL A 38 9.17 -26.32 9.40
N LEU A 39 10.37 -26.87 9.17
CA LEU A 39 10.57 -28.01 8.27
C LEU A 39 9.85 -29.27 8.77
N GLU A 40 9.86 -29.54 10.08
CA GLU A 40 9.12 -30.65 10.68
C GLU A 40 7.61 -30.51 10.50
N ILE A 41 7.05 -29.33 10.78
CA ILE A 41 5.63 -29.05 10.56
C ILE A 41 5.28 -29.23 9.08
N CYS A 42 6.12 -28.73 8.17
CA CYS A 42 5.90 -28.89 6.73
C CYS A 42 5.95 -30.34 6.27
N LYS A 43 6.80 -31.18 6.90
CA LYS A 43 6.81 -32.62 6.65
C LYS A 43 5.52 -33.26 7.14
N LEU A 44 5.08 -32.94 8.36
CA LEU A 44 3.85 -33.44 8.95
C LEU A 44 2.63 -33.13 8.08
N LEU A 45 2.52 -31.89 7.59
CA LEU A 45 1.42 -31.47 6.71
C LEU A 45 1.37 -32.27 5.39
N ARG A 46 2.50 -32.77 4.90
CA ARG A 46 2.59 -33.55 3.65
C ARG A 46 2.43 -35.06 3.86
N THR A 47 2.31 -35.51 5.11
CA THR A 47 2.14 -36.93 5.44
C THR A 47 0.71 -37.39 5.13
N PRO A 48 0.51 -38.56 4.49
CA PRO A 48 -0.81 -39.14 4.27
C PRO A 48 -1.57 -39.43 5.60
N PRO A 49 -2.91 -39.58 5.58
CA PRO A 49 -3.79 -39.72 4.41
C PRO A 49 -4.21 -38.40 3.76
N ILE A 50 -4.21 -37.29 4.51
CA ILE A 50 -4.63 -35.97 4.02
C ILE A 50 -3.40 -35.08 3.89
N LYS A 51 -3.04 -34.73 2.66
CA LYS A 51 -1.91 -33.85 2.37
C LYS A 51 -2.39 -32.39 2.31
N LEU A 52 -1.75 -31.53 3.09
CA LEU A 52 -1.98 -30.08 3.09
C LEU A 52 -0.70 -29.35 2.71
N THR A 53 -0.83 -28.34 1.86
CA THR A 53 0.20 -27.31 1.70
C THR A 53 0.14 -26.31 2.86
N PRO A 54 1.22 -25.58 3.18
CA PRO A 54 1.18 -24.53 4.19
C PRO A 54 0.07 -23.48 3.94
N LYS A 55 -0.18 -23.13 2.68
CA LYS A 55 -1.27 -22.20 2.30
C LYS A 55 -2.66 -22.77 2.63
N GLN A 56 -2.89 -24.05 2.30
CA GLN A 56 -4.15 -24.72 2.63
C GLN A 56 -4.33 -24.86 4.14
N PHE A 57 -3.26 -25.17 4.87
CA PHE A 57 -3.30 -25.22 6.33
C PHE A 57 -3.71 -23.86 6.93
N ILE A 58 -3.05 -22.76 6.55
CA ILE A 58 -3.39 -21.42 7.06
C ILE A 58 -4.84 -21.05 6.70
N SER A 59 -5.25 -21.28 5.44
CA SER A 59 -6.62 -21.00 4.99
C SER A 59 -7.66 -21.80 5.79
N HIS A 60 -7.44 -23.10 5.99
CA HIS A 60 -8.35 -23.94 6.76
C HIS A 60 -8.36 -23.58 8.24
N PHE A 61 -7.19 -23.27 8.82
CA PHE A 61 -7.07 -22.80 10.20
C PHE A 61 -7.88 -21.52 10.44
N LEU A 62 -7.84 -20.59 9.48
CA LEU A 62 -8.54 -19.30 9.58
C LEU A 62 -10.05 -19.39 9.31
N THR A 63 -10.52 -20.39 8.56
CA THR A 63 -11.93 -20.50 8.12
C THR A 63 -12.73 -21.62 8.79
N SER A 64 -12.07 -22.62 9.40
CA SER A 64 -12.75 -23.79 9.97
C SER A 64 -13.65 -23.43 11.16
N ASN A 65 -14.84 -24.04 11.18
CA ASN A 65 -15.82 -23.94 12.26
C ASN A 65 -15.63 -25.01 13.36
N HIS A 66 -14.60 -25.86 13.26
CA HIS A 66 -14.30 -26.83 14.30
C HIS A 66 -13.96 -26.13 15.62
N SER A 67 -14.56 -26.55 16.73
CA SER A 67 -14.48 -25.87 18.04
C SER A 67 -13.03 -25.61 18.49
N GLU A 68 -12.18 -26.63 18.46
CA GLU A 68 -10.76 -26.51 18.84
C GLU A 68 -9.99 -25.53 17.94
N VAL A 69 -10.25 -25.56 16.63
CA VAL A 69 -9.59 -24.65 15.68
C VAL A 69 -10.08 -23.21 15.89
N ALA A 70 -11.38 -23.02 16.12
CA ALA A 70 -11.96 -21.72 16.44
C ALA A 70 -11.42 -21.17 17.78
N TYR A 71 -11.22 -22.03 18.77
CA TYR A 71 -10.61 -21.69 20.06
C TYR A 71 -9.16 -21.20 19.87
N LEU A 72 -8.35 -21.87 19.04
CA LEU A 72 -6.99 -21.43 18.74
C LEU A 72 -6.96 -20.14 17.89
N ARG A 73 -7.86 -20.02 16.91
CA ARG A 73 -7.95 -18.84 16.05
C ARG A 73 -8.34 -17.58 16.82
N ARG A 74 -9.06 -17.70 17.93
CA ARG A 74 -9.50 -16.53 18.72
C ARG A 74 -8.35 -15.62 19.16
N TYR A 75 -7.15 -16.17 19.36
CA TYR A 75 -5.97 -15.40 19.77
C TYR A 75 -5.49 -14.43 18.68
N TRP A 76 -5.87 -14.66 17.41
CA TRP A 76 -5.48 -13.78 16.30
C TRP A 76 -6.28 -12.48 16.26
N ARG A 77 -7.50 -12.48 16.82
CA ARG A 77 -8.40 -11.31 16.83
C ARG A 77 -8.40 -10.55 18.15
N GLN A 78 -7.81 -11.11 19.20
CA GLN A 78 -7.75 -10.47 20.51
C GLN A 78 -6.70 -9.35 20.52
N GLU A 79 -6.90 -8.34 21.35
CA GLU A 79 -6.01 -7.18 21.47
C GLU A 79 -4.55 -7.57 21.71
N THR A 80 -4.30 -8.58 22.53
CA THR A 80 -2.93 -9.09 22.79
C THR A 80 -2.28 -9.78 21.59
N GLY A 81 -3.05 -10.19 20.58
CA GLY A 81 -2.56 -10.94 19.42
C GLY A 81 -2.74 -10.24 18.08
N ILE A 82 -3.54 -9.17 18.01
CA ILE A 82 -3.87 -8.48 16.76
C ILE A 82 -2.62 -7.88 16.12
N GLU A 83 -1.71 -7.29 16.90
CA GLU A 83 -0.45 -6.71 16.40
C GLU A 83 0.41 -7.78 15.69
N SER A 84 0.55 -8.95 16.29
CA SER A 84 1.31 -10.06 15.70
C SER A 84 0.65 -10.61 14.42
N SER A 85 -0.69 -10.59 14.37
CA SER A 85 -1.47 -11.02 13.20
C SER A 85 -1.34 -10.01 12.05
N VAL A 86 -1.37 -8.71 12.35
CA VAL A 86 -1.11 -7.64 11.38
C VAL A 86 0.33 -7.71 10.87
N ASN A 87 1.31 -7.96 11.75
CA ASN A 87 2.70 -8.18 11.32
C ASN A 87 2.83 -9.38 10.38
N LEU A 88 2.12 -10.48 10.64
CA LEU A 88 2.11 -11.62 9.73
C LEU A 88 1.52 -11.26 8.35
N LEU A 89 0.48 -10.43 8.29
CA LEU A 89 -0.04 -9.91 7.02
C LEU A 89 1.02 -9.11 6.25
N TYR A 90 1.82 -8.28 6.93
CA TYR A 90 2.93 -7.56 6.28
C TYR A 90 4.03 -8.49 5.78
N VAL A 91 4.41 -9.50 6.56
CA VAL A 91 5.38 -10.53 6.12
C VAL A 91 4.85 -11.26 4.87
N LEU A 92 3.56 -11.63 4.87
CA LEU A 92 2.92 -12.28 3.73
C LEU A 92 2.87 -11.35 2.51
N ARG A 93 2.49 -10.08 2.69
CA ARG A 93 2.52 -9.05 1.65
C ARG A 93 3.91 -8.98 1.02
N ASN A 94 4.94 -8.83 1.85
CA ASN A 94 6.32 -8.68 1.37
C ASN A 94 6.78 -9.87 0.55
N GLU A 95 6.29 -11.09 0.83
CA GLU A 95 6.54 -12.26 0.00
C GLU A 95 5.78 -12.19 -1.34
N ILE A 96 4.51 -11.79 -1.33
CA ILE A 96 3.66 -11.70 -2.54
C ILE A 96 4.18 -10.61 -3.49
N THR A 97 4.54 -9.44 -2.97
CA THR A 97 4.93 -8.26 -3.77
C THR A 97 6.35 -8.34 -4.34
N LYS A 98 7.06 -9.48 -4.19
CA LYS A 98 8.35 -9.72 -4.87
C LYS A 98 8.22 -9.82 -6.38
N THR A 99 7.01 -10.05 -6.89
CA THR A 99 6.73 -10.21 -8.31
C THR A 99 5.79 -9.12 -8.79
N ALA A 100 5.90 -8.69 -10.05
CA ALA A 100 5.00 -7.70 -10.63
C ALA A 100 3.52 -8.17 -10.59
N THR A 101 3.28 -9.45 -10.88
CA THR A 101 1.95 -10.06 -10.79
C THR A 101 1.40 -10.01 -9.36
N GLY A 102 2.21 -10.35 -8.37
CA GLY A 102 1.81 -10.30 -6.96
C GLY A 102 1.56 -8.88 -6.46
N THR A 103 2.35 -7.90 -6.91
CA THR A 103 2.12 -6.48 -6.61
C THR A 103 0.81 -5.97 -7.19
N SER A 104 0.53 -6.31 -8.46
CA SER A 104 -0.77 -5.96 -9.08
C SER A 104 -1.94 -6.56 -8.31
N ALA A 105 -1.85 -7.86 -7.97
CA ALA A 105 -2.88 -8.53 -7.17
C ALA A 105 -3.07 -7.88 -5.78
N TRP A 106 -1.97 -7.49 -5.12
CA TRP A 106 -2.04 -6.77 -3.85
C TRP A 106 -2.74 -5.42 -3.97
N HIS A 107 -2.45 -4.65 -5.03
CA HIS A 107 -3.15 -3.38 -5.28
C HIS A 107 -4.65 -3.58 -5.48
N SER A 108 -5.05 -4.62 -6.24
CA SER A 108 -6.47 -4.94 -6.41
C SER A 108 -7.16 -5.28 -5.09
N VAL A 109 -6.52 -6.05 -4.21
CA VAL A 109 -7.05 -6.36 -2.87
C VAL A 109 -7.22 -5.09 -2.04
N ILE A 110 -6.21 -4.21 -2.00
CA ILE A 110 -6.29 -2.96 -1.23
C ILE A 110 -7.37 -2.03 -1.77
N GLN A 111 -7.50 -1.95 -3.10
CA GLN A 111 -8.57 -1.17 -3.73
C GLN A 111 -9.95 -1.70 -3.36
N GLU A 112 -10.17 -3.02 -3.43
CA GLU A 112 -11.45 -3.64 -3.09
C GLU A 112 -11.82 -3.40 -1.62
N GLU A 113 -10.87 -3.61 -0.71
CA GLU A 113 -11.09 -3.37 0.73
C GLU A 113 -11.30 -1.88 1.04
N ALA A 114 -10.57 -0.97 0.38
CA ALA A 114 -10.79 0.46 0.52
C ALA A 114 -12.20 0.87 0.08
N ILE A 115 -12.69 0.34 -1.05
CA ILE A 115 -14.06 0.58 -1.54
C ILE A 115 -15.09 0.08 -0.52
N LYS A 116 -14.91 -1.13 0.05
CA LYS A 116 -15.81 -1.67 1.07
C LYS A 116 -15.87 -0.80 2.33
N ILE A 117 -14.73 -0.29 2.78
CA ILE A 117 -14.68 0.62 3.94
C ILE A 117 -15.39 1.93 3.61
N LEU A 118 -15.09 2.53 2.45
CA LEU A 118 -15.67 3.79 2.02
C LEU A 118 -17.17 3.69 1.75
N SER A 119 -17.68 2.57 1.23
CA SER A 119 -19.12 2.39 1.01
C SER A 119 -19.91 2.33 2.32
N ASN A 120 -19.26 1.94 3.43
CA ASN A 120 -19.85 1.90 4.76
C ASN A 120 -19.71 3.23 5.51
N GLN A 121 -18.88 4.15 5.03
CA GLN A 121 -18.76 5.51 5.55
C GLN A 121 -19.62 6.44 4.70
N GLN A 122 -20.57 7.14 5.31
CA GLN A 122 -21.49 8.00 4.59
C GLN A 122 -21.67 9.32 5.30
N MET A 123 -21.55 10.40 4.53
CA MET A 123 -21.90 11.75 4.99
C MET A 123 -23.40 11.87 5.23
N PRO A 124 -23.83 12.74 6.17
CA PRO A 124 -25.21 13.17 6.31
C PRO A 124 -25.79 13.64 4.98
N LYS A 125 -26.95 13.08 4.60
CA LYS A 125 -27.62 13.40 3.34
C LYS A 125 -28.39 14.72 3.46
N GLY A 126 -28.56 15.40 2.34
CA GLY A 126 -29.34 16.63 2.25
C GLY A 126 -28.47 17.89 2.22
N ASN A 127 -29.12 19.04 2.33
CA ASN A 127 -28.49 20.34 2.18
C ASN A 127 -27.72 20.73 3.45
N TYR A 128 -26.56 21.36 3.27
CA TYR A 128 -25.81 22.03 4.33
C TYR A 128 -26.67 23.10 5.03
N PRO A 129 -26.51 23.34 6.35
CA PRO A 129 -25.47 22.81 7.25
C PRO A 129 -25.74 21.40 7.80
N VAL A 130 -26.94 20.86 7.62
CA VAL A 130 -27.33 19.57 8.22
C VAL A 130 -26.83 18.38 7.39
N GLY A 131 -26.77 18.53 6.07
CA GLY A 131 -26.23 17.53 5.15
C GLY A 131 -24.97 18.00 4.43
N SER A 132 -24.37 17.12 3.64
CA SER A 132 -23.12 17.41 2.93
C SER A 132 -23.28 18.10 1.59
N TYR A 133 -24.50 18.26 1.07
CA TYR A 133 -24.72 18.86 -0.24
C TYR A 133 -24.74 20.39 -0.14
N GLN A 134 -23.96 21.05 -1.00
CA GLN A 134 -24.04 22.49 -1.22
C GLN A 134 -24.41 22.85 -2.65
N SER A 135 -25.36 23.78 -2.78
CA SER A 135 -25.80 24.31 -4.07
C SER A 135 -25.07 25.61 -4.39
N SER A 136 -24.58 25.76 -5.62
CA SER A 136 -23.94 27.00 -6.08
C SER A 136 -24.85 28.23 -6.01
N MET A 137 -26.18 28.03 -5.94
CA MET A 137 -27.14 29.12 -5.77
C MET A 137 -27.24 29.62 -4.32
N THR A 138 -26.79 28.83 -3.35
CA THR A 138 -26.90 29.12 -1.90
C THR A 138 -25.54 29.31 -1.23
N VAL A 139 -24.44 29.16 -1.97
CA VAL A 139 -23.09 29.39 -1.47
C VAL A 139 -22.87 30.89 -1.23
N THR A 140 -22.45 31.22 0.00
CA THR A 140 -22.11 32.58 0.41
C THR A 140 -20.59 32.73 0.60
N LYS A 141 -20.10 33.95 0.83
CA LYS A 141 -18.65 34.20 1.04
C LYS A 141 -18.10 33.45 2.25
N GLU A 142 -18.94 33.23 3.27
CA GLU A 142 -18.61 32.51 4.49
C GLU A 142 -18.24 31.05 4.22
N PHE A 143 -18.74 30.43 3.15
CA PHE A 143 -18.37 29.08 2.74
C PHE A 143 -16.86 28.94 2.43
N PHE A 144 -16.25 29.99 1.89
CA PHE A 144 -14.81 30.02 1.57
C PHE A 144 -13.95 30.49 2.74
N SER A 145 -14.57 30.82 3.88
CA SER A 145 -13.84 31.19 5.08
C SER A 145 -13.00 30.02 5.60
N LEU A 146 -11.92 30.34 6.30
CA LEU A 146 -11.11 29.34 6.98
C LEU A 146 -11.95 28.54 7.99
N GLU A 147 -12.86 29.21 8.70
CA GLU A 147 -13.74 28.59 9.70
C GLU A 147 -14.65 27.52 9.06
N ALA A 148 -15.26 27.82 7.91
CA ALA A 148 -16.11 26.87 7.19
C ALA A 148 -15.31 25.65 6.68
N ARG A 149 -14.07 25.86 6.23
CA ARG A 149 -13.17 24.76 5.82
C ARG A 149 -12.82 23.85 7.01
N VAL A 150 -12.44 24.43 8.14
CA VAL A 150 -12.13 23.68 9.37
C VAL A 150 -13.36 22.89 9.84
N ALA A 151 -14.54 23.48 9.80
CA ALA A 151 -15.79 22.79 10.14
C ALA A 151 -16.10 21.65 9.17
N GLN A 152 -15.88 21.83 7.86
CA GLN A 152 -16.05 20.79 6.85
C GLN A 152 -15.06 19.64 7.04
N ASP A 153 -13.80 19.92 7.33
CA ASP A 153 -12.77 18.90 7.60
C ASP A 153 -13.11 18.10 8.86
N ALA A 154 -13.56 18.77 9.92
CA ALA A 154 -14.03 18.12 11.14
C ALA A 154 -15.24 17.19 10.85
N HIS A 155 -16.21 17.68 10.08
CA HIS A 155 -17.39 16.93 9.69
C HIS A 155 -17.05 15.73 8.78
N LEU A 156 -16.08 15.89 7.86
CA LEU A 156 -15.56 14.80 7.04
C LEU A 156 -14.83 13.75 7.89
N LYS A 157 -14.02 14.18 8.86
CA LYS A 157 -13.31 13.31 9.78
C LYS A 157 -14.26 12.52 10.69
N GLU A 158 -15.35 13.13 11.11
CA GLU A 158 -16.39 12.49 11.94
C GLU A 158 -17.13 11.38 11.17
N HIS A 159 -17.62 11.69 9.97
CA HIS A 159 -18.48 10.77 9.22
C HIS A 159 -17.73 9.83 8.25
N MET A 160 -16.54 10.23 7.78
CA MET A 160 -15.68 9.45 6.88
C MET A 160 -14.21 9.47 7.31
N PRO A 161 -13.87 8.97 8.52
CA PRO A 161 -12.51 9.04 9.06
C PRO A 161 -11.47 8.32 8.19
N PHE A 162 -11.85 7.27 7.47
CA PHE A 162 -10.92 6.53 6.61
C PHE A 162 -10.58 7.34 5.36
N LEU A 163 -11.59 7.95 4.72
CA LEU A 163 -11.35 8.84 3.58
C LEU A 163 -10.51 10.05 4.00
N HIS A 164 -10.87 10.68 5.10
CA HIS A 164 -10.12 11.82 5.64
C HIS A 164 -8.64 11.45 5.85
N ALA A 165 -8.35 10.30 6.49
CA ALA A 165 -6.99 9.84 6.70
C ALA A 165 -6.23 9.59 5.39
N ILE A 166 -6.88 9.03 4.36
CA ILE A 166 -6.29 8.86 3.03
C ILE A 166 -5.96 10.22 2.41
N LEU A 167 -6.91 11.16 2.39
CA LEU A 167 -6.71 12.46 1.76
C LEU A 167 -5.54 13.21 2.40
N ILE A 168 -5.50 13.27 3.74
CA ILE A 168 -4.42 13.95 4.46
C ILE A 168 -3.09 13.23 4.25
N GLY A 169 -3.06 11.89 4.25
CA GLY A 169 -1.83 11.12 4.01
C GLY A 169 -1.30 11.19 2.58
N MET A 170 -2.15 11.55 1.61
CA MET A 170 -1.75 11.72 0.21
C MET A 170 -1.22 13.13 -0.11
N ILE A 171 -1.49 14.12 0.74
CA ILE A 171 -0.94 15.46 0.59
C ILE A 171 0.56 15.36 0.96
N PRO A 172 1.49 15.75 0.06
CA PRO A 172 2.90 15.80 0.39
C PRO A 172 3.10 16.68 1.62
N SER A 173 3.77 16.16 2.64
CA SER A 173 4.13 16.99 3.79
C SER A 173 5.21 17.97 3.34
N ASP A 174 5.10 19.25 3.68
CA ASP A 174 6.11 20.26 3.34
C ASP A 174 7.52 19.90 3.83
N ALA A 175 7.64 18.97 4.79
CA ALA A 175 8.90 18.40 5.26
C ALA A 175 9.66 17.56 4.21
N ASP A 176 9.01 17.06 3.16
CA ASP A 176 9.65 16.28 2.08
C ASP A 176 10.21 17.19 0.96
N LEU A 177 10.07 18.51 1.11
CA LEU A 177 10.55 19.52 0.16
C LEU A 177 11.84 20.21 0.60
N THR A 178 12.37 19.91 1.80
CA THR A 178 13.53 20.64 2.38
C THR A 178 14.87 19.91 2.27
N THR A 179 15.00 18.87 1.45
CA THR A 179 16.32 18.25 1.22
C THR A 179 16.80 18.47 -0.22
N ASN A 180 17.65 19.51 -0.35
CA ASN A 180 18.49 19.89 -1.49
C ASN A 180 17.68 20.44 -2.68
N ASP A 181 17.79 21.70 -3.10
CA ASP A 181 18.99 22.53 -3.26
C ASP A 181 18.53 23.97 -3.53
N GLY A 182 19.26 24.98 -3.03
CA GLY A 182 19.22 26.36 -3.56
C GLY A 182 17.99 27.22 -3.32
N VAL A 183 18.16 28.21 -2.44
CA VAL A 183 17.32 29.40 -2.25
C VAL A 183 16.91 30.05 -3.57
N ASP A 184 15.61 30.25 -3.82
CA ASP A 184 15.12 31.53 -4.32
C ASP A 184 13.62 31.74 -4.00
N ASP A 185 13.28 33.00 -3.76
CA ASP A 185 12.03 33.54 -3.23
C ASP A 185 10.74 32.96 -3.82
N LEU A 186 9.88 32.36 -2.97
CA LEU A 186 8.42 32.44 -3.08
C LEU A 186 7.80 32.33 -1.68
N ALA A 187 8.10 33.33 -0.85
CA ALA A 187 7.26 33.63 0.30
C ALA A 187 5.87 34.07 -0.20
N LEU A 188 4.83 33.43 0.35
CA LEU A 188 3.54 34.03 0.70
C LEU A 188 3.04 35.15 -0.23
N ASP A 189 2.39 34.80 -1.34
CA ASP A 189 1.61 35.78 -2.10
C ASP A 189 0.32 35.21 -2.69
N LEU A 190 -0.42 34.47 -1.86
CA LEU A 190 -1.87 34.36 -2.04
C LEU A 190 -2.52 34.88 -0.78
N LEU A 191 -2.80 36.19 -0.74
CA LEU A 191 -4.06 36.80 -0.33
C LEU A 191 -3.89 38.33 -0.31
N ASP A 192 -4.16 39.00 -1.43
CA ASP A 192 -4.67 40.38 -1.39
C ASP A 192 -5.79 40.56 -2.44
N PRO A 193 -7.05 40.84 -2.03
CA PRO A 193 -8.18 40.94 -2.95
C PRO A 193 -8.41 42.39 -3.36
N ALA A 194 -7.53 42.97 -4.18
CA ALA A 194 -7.80 44.29 -4.74
C ALA A 194 -7.01 44.61 -6.02
N THR A 195 -7.42 44.08 -7.16
CA THR A 195 -7.34 44.83 -8.43
C THR A 195 -8.49 44.45 -9.34
N SER A 196 -9.45 45.38 -9.44
CA SER A 196 -10.33 45.54 -10.59
C SER A 196 -9.49 45.85 -11.82
N SER A 197 -9.66 45.07 -12.89
CA SER A 197 -9.58 45.55 -14.27
C SER A 197 -10.11 44.46 -15.21
N ASP A 198 -11.06 44.87 -16.06
CA ASP A 198 -11.65 44.09 -17.14
C ASP A 198 -10.63 43.29 -17.96
N VAL A 199 -10.93 42.01 -18.20
CA VAL A 199 -10.26 41.20 -19.22
C VAL A 199 -11.32 40.50 -20.07
N ASP A 200 -11.33 40.88 -21.34
CA ASP A 200 -12.28 40.50 -22.38
C ASP A 200 -12.40 38.98 -22.58
N ALA A 201 -13.65 38.53 -22.74
CA ALA A 201 -14.06 37.13 -22.84
C ALA A 201 -13.76 36.43 -24.19
N ALA A 202 -12.68 36.80 -24.89
CA ALA A 202 -12.49 36.40 -26.30
C ALA A 202 -11.25 35.55 -26.62
N ASN A 203 -10.49 35.03 -25.64
CA ASN A 203 -9.28 34.24 -25.96
C ASN A 203 -9.21 32.88 -25.25
N ILE A 204 -10.19 32.02 -25.53
CA ILE A 204 -10.13 30.58 -25.22
C ILE A 204 -9.67 29.87 -26.50
N ASN A 205 -8.36 29.70 -26.70
CA ASN A 205 -7.78 28.60 -27.49
C ASN A 205 -6.24 28.62 -27.46
N VAL A 206 -5.66 28.05 -26.41
CA VAL A 206 -4.31 27.47 -26.47
C VAL A 206 -4.30 26.18 -25.65
N LEU A 207 -4.71 25.07 -26.28
CA LEU A 207 -4.38 23.72 -25.80
C LEU A 207 -2.96 23.37 -26.27
N GLY A 208 -1.97 23.80 -25.50
CA GLY A 208 -0.59 23.33 -25.63
C GLY A 208 -0.38 22.08 -24.77
N TYR A 209 -0.06 20.95 -25.41
CA TYR A 209 0.44 19.75 -24.71
C TYR A 209 1.89 19.98 -24.30
N GLU A 210 2.13 20.69 -23.21
CA GLU A 210 3.44 20.63 -22.55
C GLU A 210 3.46 19.46 -21.57
N GLN A 211 4.39 18.53 -21.81
CA GLN A 211 4.68 17.41 -20.93
C GLN A 211 5.49 17.95 -19.75
N PRO A 212 4.97 17.95 -18.51
CA PRO A 212 5.71 18.47 -17.38
C PRO A 212 6.80 17.47 -16.96
N SER A 213 8.04 17.95 -16.97
CA SER A 213 9.25 17.26 -16.46
C SER A 213 9.25 17.10 -14.95
N ASP A 214 8.33 17.76 -14.23
CA ASP A 214 8.29 17.78 -12.78
C ASP A 214 7.27 16.78 -12.19
N LEU A 215 7.76 15.90 -11.31
CA LEU A 215 6.98 14.91 -10.58
C LEU A 215 5.88 15.56 -9.72
N ARG A 216 6.11 16.81 -9.24
CA ARG A 216 5.11 17.59 -8.47
C ARG A 216 3.89 17.95 -9.31
N ILE A 217 4.14 18.35 -10.56
CA ILE A 217 3.08 18.67 -11.53
C ILE A 217 2.37 17.37 -11.93
N GLN A 218 3.09 16.26 -12.12
CA GLN A 218 2.46 14.97 -12.43
C GLN A 218 1.53 14.46 -11.32
N ALA A 219 1.92 14.54 -10.05
CA ALA A 219 1.08 14.11 -8.93
C ALA A 219 -0.20 14.97 -8.82
N THR A 220 -0.05 16.28 -8.95
CA THR A 220 -1.15 17.25 -8.92
C THR A 220 -2.08 17.10 -10.15
N LEU A 221 -1.52 16.86 -11.34
CA LEU A 221 -2.28 16.63 -12.57
C LEU A 221 -3.00 15.28 -12.58
N ARG A 222 -2.45 14.22 -11.94
CA ARG A 222 -3.13 12.92 -11.82
C ARG A 222 -4.46 13.05 -11.08
N PHE A 223 -4.51 13.84 -10.01
CA PHE A 223 -5.76 14.12 -9.28
C PHE A 223 -6.76 14.94 -10.10
N ARG A 224 -6.29 15.92 -10.88
CA ARG A 224 -7.17 16.73 -11.75
C ARG A 224 -7.82 15.91 -12.87
N ARG A 225 -7.13 14.91 -13.45
CA ARG A 225 -7.71 14.02 -14.47
C ARG A 225 -8.78 13.07 -13.95
N VAL A 226 -8.61 12.52 -12.75
CA VAL A 226 -9.64 11.64 -12.14
C VAL A 226 -10.93 12.43 -11.85
N SER A 227 -10.81 13.73 -11.60
CA SER A 227 -11.94 14.64 -11.34
C SER A 227 -12.66 15.11 -12.61
N SER A 228 -12.04 15.03 -13.80
CA SER A 228 -12.65 15.48 -15.07
C SER A 228 -13.30 14.36 -15.88
N CYS A 229 -13.11 13.09 -15.53
CA CYS A 229 -13.83 11.96 -16.13
C CYS A 229 -15.14 11.68 -15.37
N GLY A 230 -16.01 12.69 -15.33
CA GLY A 230 -17.34 12.63 -14.74
C GLY A 230 -18.28 13.53 -15.53
N HIS A 231 -18.37 13.31 -16.85
CA HIS A 231 -19.39 13.98 -17.68
C HIS A 231 -20.23 12.94 -18.42
N PHE A 232 -21.41 12.72 -17.85
CA PHE A 232 -22.72 12.58 -18.51
C PHE A 232 -22.74 11.99 -19.94
N SER A 233 -23.28 10.78 -20.04
CA SER A 233 -24.03 10.34 -21.22
C SER A 233 -25.51 10.26 -20.84
N GLY A 234 -26.37 10.94 -21.62
CA GLY A 234 -27.82 10.71 -21.63
C GLY A 234 -28.68 11.89 -21.20
N LEU A 235 -28.94 12.84 -22.12
CA LEU A 235 -30.21 13.05 -22.84
C LEU A 235 -30.15 14.37 -23.61
#